data_AF-A0A9W7MW34-F1
#
_entry.id   AF-A0A9W7MW34-F1
#
_cell.length_a   1.000
_cell.length_b   1.000
_cell.length_c   1.000
_cell.angle_alpha   90.00
_cell.angle_beta   90.00
_cell.angle_gamma   90.00
#
_symmetry.space_group_name_H-M   'P 1'
#
loop_
_entity.id
_entity.type
_entity.pdbx_description
1 polymer ?
#
loop_
_entity_poly.entity_id
_entity_poly.type
_entity_poly.pdbx_seq_one_letter_code
_entity_poly.pdbx_strand_id
1 'polypeptide(L)'
;MASLHASNFLVSSSSNQIHAAISVPKLPRIRLSPTKLQPKMLSEEQKTRDGPFINTLYAILEAVADRVEMHQNIGEQRDNWNTLLLNSINMMTLTATTMAGVSAAIGGGALGLKLASTVLFLSATGMLVLMNKIQPSQLVEEQRNATRLFKQLGNQIKTLVAVGSPTQDDVNEAMEKVLALDKAYPLPLLGVMLEKFPENLQPAVWWPTHKSKHFNGEVESNNGWTKELEMEMREVVEVIKRKDSEDYERLGNKALKINKVLAKSGPLLTGIAALAMGSSNGAWAAIMAAGAGALASTVNTFEHGGQVGMVFEMYRNNAGFFKLVQESIESTLDESDVGRRENGELFEMKVALQLGRSLSEMRDVAKKSRYCRVEGSPIDEFASKLF
;
A
#
# COMPACT_ATOMS: atom_id res chain seq x y z
N MET A 1 -43.54 47.59 28.32
CA MET A 1 -43.02 48.54 27.31
C MET A 1 -41.53 48.27 27.12
N ALA A 2 -41.18 47.61 26.02
CA ALA A 2 -39.81 47.48 25.53
C ALA A 2 -39.92 47.36 24.01
N SER A 3 -39.32 48.31 23.30
CA SER A 3 -39.53 48.61 21.90
C SER A 3 -38.77 47.67 20.96
N LEU A 4 -39.49 47.12 19.99
CA LEU A 4 -38.97 46.48 18.79
C LEU A 4 -38.25 47.51 17.92
N HIS A 5 -36.98 47.28 17.61
CA HIS A 5 -36.28 47.96 16.51
C HIS A 5 -36.14 46.98 15.35
N ALA A 6 -36.95 47.20 14.31
CA ALA A 6 -36.80 46.59 13.00
C ALA A 6 -35.76 47.39 12.21
N SER A 7 -34.77 46.71 11.64
CA SER A 7 -33.81 47.31 10.71
C SER A 7 -34.13 46.84 9.30
N ASN A 8 -34.48 47.80 8.44
CA ASN A 8 -34.77 47.63 7.03
C ASN A 8 -33.51 47.22 6.24
N PHE A 9 -33.61 46.14 5.47
CA PHE A 9 -32.65 45.81 4.42
C PHE A 9 -32.92 46.69 3.19
N LEU A 10 -32.01 47.62 2.91
CA LEU A 10 -31.94 48.32 1.62
C LEU A 10 -30.88 47.62 0.75
N VAL A 11 -31.34 47.06 -0.37
CA VAL A 11 -30.48 46.54 -1.45
C VAL A 11 -30.04 47.74 -2.29
N SER A 12 -28.77 48.11 -2.19
CA SER A 12 -28.12 49.07 -3.10
C SER A 12 -27.08 48.33 -3.95
N SER A 13 -27.37 48.26 -5.25
CA SER A 13 -26.48 47.70 -6.27
C SER A 13 -25.46 48.77 -6.66
N SER A 14 -24.18 48.56 -6.35
CA SER A 14 -23.09 49.35 -6.91
C SER A 14 -22.03 48.41 -7.49
N SER A 15 -21.87 48.54 -8.81
CA SER A 15 -20.87 47.84 -9.62
C SER A 15 -19.50 48.46 -9.35
N ASN A 16 -18.67 47.81 -8.54
CA ASN A 16 -17.25 48.08 -8.48
C ASN A 16 -16.49 46.87 -9.04
N GLN A 17 -15.83 47.07 -10.18
CA GLN A 17 -14.84 46.14 -10.72
C GLN A 17 -13.69 45.99 -9.71
N ILE A 18 -13.58 44.81 -9.11
CA ILE A 18 -12.44 44.46 -8.25
C ILE A 18 -11.35 43.84 -9.13
N HIS A 19 -10.31 44.61 -9.40
CA HIS A 19 -9.04 44.06 -9.88
C HIS A 19 -8.37 43.30 -8.72
N ALA A 20 -8.63 41.99 -8.64
CA ALA A 20 -7.90 41.11 -7.73
C ALA A 20 -6.52 40.79 -8.34
N ALA A 21 -5.53 41.65 -8.07
CA ALA A 21 -4.13 41.28 -8.25
C ALA A 21 -3.75 40.30 -7.12
N ILE A 22 -3.63 39.02 -7.45
CA ILE A 22 -3.10 37.99 -6.54
C ILE A 22 -1.61 38.28 -6.37
N SER A 23 -1.22 38.84 -5.24
CA SER A 23 0.19 38.91 -4.83
C SER A 23 0.68 37.51 -4.48
N VAL A 24 1.31 36.86 -5.44
CA VAL A 24 2.00 35.59 -5.25
C VAL A 24 3.22 35.82 -4.34
N PRO A 25 3.43 35.05 -3.27
CA PRO A 25 4.65 35.13 -2.47
C PRO A 25 5.86 34.80 -3.35
N LYS A 26 6.87 35.68 -3.37
CA LYS A 26 8.15 35.39 -4.03
C LYS A 26 8.82 34.22 -3.31
N LEU A 27 8.82 33.05 -3.94
CA LEU A 27 9.59 31.90 -3.48
C LEU A 27 11.09 32.25 -3.43
N PRO A 28 11.85 31.75 -2.44
CA PRO A 28 13.29 31.90 -2.41
C PRO A 28 13.88 31.27 -3.67
N ARG A 29 14.64 32.06 -4.45
CA ARG A 29 15.40 31.54 -5.58
C ARG A 29 16.57 30.73 -5.03
N ILE A 30 16.36 29.44 -4.82
CA ILE A 30 17.45 28.50 -4.49
C ILE A 30 18.38 28.49 -5.70
N ARG A 31 19.53 29.17 -5.59
CA ARG A 31 20.65 28.94 -6.50
C ARG A 31 21.23 27.58 -6.13
N LEU A 32 20.84 26.55 -6.87
CA LEU A 32 21.61 25.31 -6.91
C LEU A 32 22.97 25.65 -7.52
N SER A 33 23.97 25.85 -6.67
CA SER A 33 25.36 25.80 -7.10
C SER A 33 25.59 24.39 -7.64
N PRO A 34 26.00 24.20 -8.90
CA PRO A 34 26.37 22.88 -9.37
C PRO A 34 27.60 22.46 -8.55
N THR A 35 27.44 21.43 -7.71
CA THR A 35 28.58 20.76 -7.09
C THR A 35 29.42 20.21 -8.22
N LYS A 36 30.55 20.86 -8.49
CA LYS A 36 31.51 20.48 -9.52
C LYS A 36 32.21 19.20 -9.03
N LEU A 37 31.55 18.06 -9.21
CA LEU A 37 32.18 16.75 -9.13
C LEU A 37 33.25 16.71 -10.21
N GLN A 38 34.52 16.69 -9.81
CA GLN A 38 35.61 16.45 -10.75
C GLN A 38 35.44 15.04 -11.32
N PRO A 39 35.36 14.88 -12.65
CA PRO A 39 35.29 13.55 -13.25
C PRO A 39 36.63 12.86 -13.01
N LYS A 40 36.60 11.68 -12.41
CA LYS A 40 37.70 10.72 -12.51
C LYS A 40 37.91 10.47 -14.00
N MET A 41 39.12 10.69 -14.50
CA MET A 41 39.48 10.57 -15.91
C MET A 41 39.26 9.12 -16.39
N LEU A 42 38.10 8.86 -16.98
CA LEU A 42 37.81 7.66 -17.74
C LEU A 42 38.27 7.89 -19.19
N SER A 43 38.97 6.93 -19.78
CA SER A 43 39.49 7.00 -21.16
C SER A 43 38.37 7.36 -22.17
N GLU A 44 38.67 8.20 -23.16
CA GLU A 44 37.68 8.72 -24.15
C GLU A 44 36.90 7.63 -24.91
N GLU A 45 37.46 6.43 -25.07
CA GLU A 45 36.80 5.27 -25.70
C GLU A 45 35.65 4.69 -24.86
N GLN A 46 35.69 4.84 -23.55
CA GLN A 46 34.70 4.26 -22.64
C GLN A 46 33.49 5.21 -22.47
N LYS A 47 33.76 6.52 -22.52
CA LYS A 47 32.75 7.59 -22.56
C LYS A 47 31.88 7.56 -23.83
N THR A 48 32.40 7.02 -24.93
CA THR A 48 31.69 6.88 -26.22
C THR A 48 30.88 5.59 -26.32
N ARG A 49 31.27 4.50 -25.65
CA ARG A 49 30.51 3.23 -25.58
C ARG A 49 29.39 3.23 -24.53
N ASP A 50 29.62 3.82 -23.36
CA ASP A 50 28.67 3.78 -22.24
C ASP A 50 27.64 4.93 -22.29
N GLY A 51 27.90 5.96 -23.10
CA GLY A 51 27.06 7.14 -23.26
C GLY A 51 25.59 6.85 -23.59
N PRO A 52 25.27 5.95 -24.55
CA PRO A 52 23.88 5.59 -24.87
C PRO A 52 23.15 4.88 -23.72
N PHE A 53 23.83 4.00 -22.99
CA PHE A 53 23.23 3.26 -21.86
C PHE A 53 22.96 4.17 -20.67
N ILE A 54 23.93 5.05 -20.34
CA ILE A 54 23.76 6.06 -19.28
C ILE A 54 22.57 6.98 -19.59
N ASN A 55 22.46 7.47 -20.82
CA ASN A 55 21.33 8.32 -21.23
C ASN A 55 19.99 7.60 -21.11
N THR A 56 19.94 6.32 -21.48
CA THR A 56 18.72 5.51 -21.37
C THR A 56 18.35 5.28 -19.90
N LEU A 57 19.32 4.98 -19.03
CA LEU A 57 19.09 4.86 -17.59
C LEU A 57 18.61 6.17 -16.96
N TYR A 58 19.10 7.32 -17.41
CA TYR A 58 18.57 8.61 -16.97
C TYR A 58 17.12 8.83 -17.40
N ALA A 59 16.76 8.44 -18.63
CA ALA A 59 15.37 8.51 -19.10
C ALA A 59 14.45 7.59 -18.27
N ILE A 60 14.90 6.37 -17.94
CA ILE A 60 14.18 5.48 -17.04
C ILE A 60 14.06 6.10 -15.64
N LEU A 61 15.14 6.70 -15.13
CA LEU A 61 15.15 7.35 -13.81
C LEU A 61 14.16 8.52 -13.73
N GLU A 62 14.07 9.33 -14.78
CA GLU A 62 13.08 10.41 -14.89
C GLU A 62 11.66 9.85 -14.85
N ALA A 63 11.38 8.81 -15.63
CA ALA A 63 10.08 8.14 -15.63
C ALA A 63 9.77 7.44 -14.30
N VAL A 64 10.78 6.98 -13.56
CA VAL A 64 10.62 6.43 -12.20
C VAL A 64 10.33 7.55 -11.21
N ALA A 65 11.00 8.70 -11.30
CA ALA A 65 10.74 9.85 -10.44
C ALA A 65 9.32 10.39 -10.61
N ASP A 66 8.84 10.48 -11.85
CA ASP A 66 7.45 10.87 -12.16
C ASP A 66 6.45 9.89 -11.52
N ARG A 67 6.67 8.57 -11.65
CA ARG A 67 5.83 7.55 -10.99
C ARG A 67 5.84 7.67 -9.47
N VAL A 68 6.98 8.00 -8.86
CA VAL A 68 7.07 8.25 -7.41
C VAL A 68 6.15 9.39 -6.99
N GLU A 69 6.21 10.53 -7.69
CA GLU A 69 5.35 11.68 -7.41
C GLU A 69 3.88 11.35 -7.67
N MET A 70 3.58 10.66 -8.76
CA MET A 70 2.24 10.23 -9.11
C MET A 70 1.62 9.31 -8.04
N HIS A 71 2.32 8.23 -7.65
CA HIS A 71 1.82 7.33 -6.61
C HIS A 71 1.69 8.03 -5.25
N GLN A 72 2.61 8.95 -4.92
CA GLN A 72 2.51 9.73 -3.69
C GLN A 72 1.27 10.63 -3.69
N ASN A 73 1.05 11.40 -4.75
CA ASN A 73 -0.10 12.29 -4.89
C ASN A 73 -1.43 11.51 -4.85
N ILE A 74 -1.50 10.38 -5.56
CA ILE A 74 -2.70 9.53 -5.58
C ILE A 74 -2.93 8.90 -4.19
N GLY A 75 -1.87 8.50 -3.49
CA GLY A 75 -1.94 8.02 -2.11
C GLY A 75 -2.56 9.06 -1.17
N GLU A 76 -2.09 10.30 -1.22
CA GLU A 76 -2.62 11.42 -0.43
C GLU A 76 -4.08 11.74 -0.77
N GLN A 77 -4.44 11.74 -2.07
CA GLN A 77 -5.82 11.93 -2.51
C GLN A 77 -6.76 10.86 -1.94
N ARG A 78 -6.35 9.59 -1.97
CA ARG A 78 -7.16 8.47 -1.48
C ARG A 78 -7.29 8.48 0.03
N ASP A 79 -6.27 8.94 0.76
CA ASP A 79 -6.33 9.08 2.22
C ASP A 79 -7.31 10.20 2.63
N ASN A 80 -7.27 11.32 1.89
CA ASN A 80 -8.27 12.38 2.03
C ASN A 80 -9.69 11.88 1.72
N TRP A 81 -9.87 11.09 0.64
CA TRP A 81 -11.17 10.48 0.32
C TRP A 81 -11.64 9.52 1.41
N ASN A 82 -10.75 8.69 1.96
CA ASN A 82 -11.08 7.78 3.06
C ASN A 82 -11.64 8.57 4.25
N THR A 83 -10.94 9.62 4.65
CA THR A 83 -11.31 10.47 5.79
C THR A 83 -12.63 11.21 5.55
N LEU A 84 -12.80 11.79 4.35
CA LEU A 84 -14.01 12.53 3.99
C LEU A 84 -15.24 11.62 3.93
N LEU A 85 -15.12 10.46 3.27
CA LEU A 85 -16.22 9.51 3.13
C LEU A 85 -16.59 8.89 4.48
N LEU A 86 -15.60 8.46 5.28
CA LEU A 86 -15.81 7.93 6.62
C LEU A 86 -16.62 8.91 7.49
N ASN A 87 -16.16 10.16 7.58
CA ASN A 87 -16.81 11.17 8.42
C ASN A 87 -18.20 11.53 7.90
N SER A 88 -18.36 11.68 6.58
CA SER A 88 -19.65 12.02 5.97
C SER A 88 -20.69 10.91 6.14
N ILE A 89 -20.29 9.65 5.91
CA ILE A 89 -21.15 8.48 6.08
C ILE A 89 -21.55 8.31 7.54
N ASN A 90 -20.60 8.40 8.48
CA ASN A 90 -20.91 8.34 9.90
C ASN A 90 -21.85 9.47 10.32
N MET A 91 -21.61 10.70 9.87
CA MET A 91 -22.48 11.83 10.20
C MET A 91 -23.89 11.63 9.66
N MET A 92 -24.05 11.21 8.41
CA MET A 92 -25.37 10.91 7.83
C MET A 92 -26.08 9.79 8.60
N THR A 93 -25.36 8.70 8.88
CA THR A 93 -25.91 7.52 9.57
C THR A 93 -26.32 7.85 11.00
N LEU A 94 -25.48 8.57 11.75
CA LEU A 94 -25.77 8.99 13.12
C LEU A 94 -26.90 10.02 13.15
N THR A 95 -26.93 10.99 12.23
CA THR A 95 -28.04 11.94 12.13
C THR A 95 -29.36 11.22 11.84
N ALA A 96 -29.36 10.28 10.90
CA ALA A 96 -30.52 9.45 10.60
C ALA A 96 -30.95 8.62 11.81
N THR A 97 -29.99 8.07 12.55
CA THR A 97 -30.19 7.30 13.78
C THR A 97 -30.82 8.15 14.88
N THR A 98 -30.34 9.38 15.09
CA THR A 98 -30.94 10.33 16.04
C THR A 98 -32.35 10.70 15.63
N MET A 99 -32.59 11.00 14.35
CA MET A 99 -33.93 11.29 13.83
C MET A 99 -34.89 10.10 14.01
N ALA A 100 -34.40 8.87 13.82
CA ALA A 100 -35.16 7.65 14.10
C ALA A 100 -35.49 7.50 15.60
N GLY A 101 -34.50 7.67 16.47
CA GLY A 101 -34.70 7.61 17.92
C GLY A 101 -35.69 8.66 18.44
N VAL A 102 -35.57 9.91 17.96
CA VAL A 102 -36.50 10.99 18.28
C VAL A 102 -37.90 10.69 17.74
N SER A 103 -38.01 10.17 16.51
CA SER A 103 -39.30 9.74 15.96
C SER A 103 -39.95 8.63 16.80
N ALA A 104 -39.17 7.72 17.39
CA ALA A 104 -39.70 6.67 18.25
C ALA A 104 -40.30 7.24 19.54
N ALA A 105 -39.68 8.27 20.10
CA ALA A 105 -40.13 8.93 21.33
C ALA A 105 -41.39 9.79 21.12
N ILE A 106 -41.51 10.48 19.98
CA ILE A 106 -42.62 11.42 19.70
C ILE A 106 -43.86 10.70 19.12
N GLY A 107 -43.70 9.49 18.57
CA GLY A 107 -44.81 8.72 18.00
C GLY A 107 -45.32 9.28 16.65
N GLY A 108 -46.63 9.17 16.41
CA GLY A 108 -47.26 9.37 15.08
C GLY A 108 -47.12 10.76 14.45
N GLY A 109 -46.65 11.78 15.19
CA GLY A 109 -46.46 13.16 14.68
C GLY A 109 -45.14 13.42 13.96
N ALA A 110 -44.25 12.43 13.84
CA ALA A 110 -42.86 12.63 13.41
C ALA A 110 -42.59 12.37 11.91
N LEU A 111 -43.59 12.47 11.03
CA LEU A 111 -43.47 12.12 9.59
C LEU A 111 -42.23 12.75 8.91
N GLY A 112 -41.96 14.03 9.16
CA GLY A 112 -40.80 14.73 8.60
C GLY A 112 -39.46 14.13 9.04
N LEU A 113 -39.33 13.74 10.31
CA LEU A 113 -38.13 13.07 10.83
C LEU A 113 -37.97 11.67 10.22
N LYS A 114 -39.07 10.94 9.98
CA LYS A 114 -39.01 9.61 9.35
C LYS A 114 -38.56 9.69 7.90
N LEU A 115 -39.11 10.63 7.15
CA LEU A 115 -38.71 10.86 5.76
C LEU A 115 -37.24 11.28 5.68
N ALA A 116 -36.82 12.25 6.50
CA ALA A 116 -35.43 12.69 6.54
C ALA A 116 -34.46 11.56 6.94
N SER A 117 -34.78 10.80 7.98
CA SER A 117 -34.01 9.63 8.42
C SER A 117 -33.90 8.57 7.31
N THR A 118 -35.01 8.27 6.63
CA THR A 118 -35.03 7.32 5.51
C THR A 118 -34.10 7.76 4.37
N VAL A 119 -34.19 9.02 3.95
CA VAL A 119 -33.36 9.58 2.89
C VAL A 119 -31.88 9.53 3.26
N LEU A 120 -31.54 9.89 4.50
CA LEU A 120 -30.16 9.86 4.99
C LEU A 120 -29.61 8.43 5.08
N PHE A 121 -30.40 7.46 5.55
CA PHE A 121 -29.99 6.05 5.55
C PHE A 121 -29.80 5.51 4.13
N LEU A 122 -30.71 5.80 3.20
CA LEU A 122 -30.54 5.40 1.79
C LEU A 122 -29.28 6.02 1.17
N SER A 123 -29.03 7.30 1.45
CA SER A 123 -27.83 8.01 0.98
C SER A 123 -26.57 7.38 1.56
N ALA A 124 -26.57 7.07 2.87
CA ALA A 124 -25.48 6.36 3.53
C ALA A 124 -25.26 4.96 2.96
N THR A 125 -26.31 4.19 2.68
CA THR A 125 -26.22 2.88 2.02
C THR A 125 -25.54 2.98 0.65
N GLY A 126 -25.99 3.93 -0.19
CA GLY A 126 -25.40 4.14 -1.51
C GLY A 126 -23.92 4.54 -1.43
N MET A 127 -23.57 5.46 -0.53
CA MET A 127 -22.19 5.89 -0.33
C MET A 127 -21.31 4.78 0.26
N LEU A 128 -21.83 3.95 1.16
CA LEU A 128 -21.11 2.78 1.70
C LEU A 128 -20.82 1.75 0.60
N VAL A 129 -21.79 1.45 -0.28
CA VAL A 129 -21.55 0.57 -1.43
C VAL A 129 -20.43 1.11 -2.31
N LEU A 130 -20.43 2.41 -2.60
CA LEU A 130 -19.37 3.04 -3.38
C LEU A 130 -18.01 3.01 -2.65
N MET A 131 -18.00 3.35 -1.35
CA MET A 131 -16.79 3.35 -0.53
C MET A 131 -16.18 1.95 -0.43
N ASN A 132 -16.99 0.90 -0.34
CA ASN A 132 -16.54 -0.50 -0.29
C ASN A 132 -16.10 -1.04 -1.66
N LYS A 133 -16.59 -0.44 -2.75
CA LYS A 133 -16.12 -0.75 -4.10
C LYS A 133 -14.77 -0.10 -4.41
N ILE A 134 -14.57 1.14 -4.01
CA ILE A 134 -13.31 1.87 -4.21
C ILE A 134 -12.28 1.39 -3.19
N GLN A 135 -12.71 1.23 -1.95
CA GLN A 135 -11.92 0.89 -0.76
C GLN A 135 -10.66 1.78 -0.60
N PRO A 136 -10.86 3.08 -0.32
CA PRO A 136 -9.77 4.06 -0.33
C PRO A 136 -8.61 3.69 0.60
N SER A 137 -8.87 3.22 1.83
CA SER A 137 -7.83 2.84 2.80
C SER A 137 -6.89 1.73 2.30
N GLN A 138 -7.43 0.73 1.60
CA GLN A 138 -6.62 -0.34 1.00
C GLN A 138 -5.76 0.22 -0.14
N LEU A 139 -6.39 1.01 -1.01
CA LEU A 139 -5.73 1.62 -2.14
C LEU A 139 -4.60 2.58 -1.75
N VAL A 140 -4.73 3.30 -0.63
CA VAL A 140 -3.65 4.16 -0.09
C VAL A 140 -2.40 3.32 0.18
N GLU A 141 -2.55 2.17 0.83
CA GLU A 141 -1.42 1.32 1.20
C GLU A 141 -0.75 0.68 -0.02
N GLU A 142 -1.54 0.29 -1.02
CA GLU A 142 -1.01 -0.10 -2.33
C GLU A 142 -0.15 1.01 -2.94
N GLN A 143 -0.58 2.28 -2.86
CA GLN A 143 0.20 3.41 -3.39
C GLN A 143 1.45 3.74 -2.58
N ARG A 144 1.40 3.64 -1.25
CA ARG A 144 2.58 3.82 -0.39
C ARG A 144 3.65 2.79 -0.71
N ASN A 145 3.24 1.53 -0.90
CA ASN A 145 4.14 0.45 -1.31
C ASN A 145 4.73 0.69 -2.71
N ALA A 146 3.91 1.07 -3.69
CA ALA A 146 4.40 1.45 -5.02
C ALA A 146 5.43 2.59 -4.95
N THR A 147 5.11 3.65 -4.22
CA THR A 147 6.01 4.81 -4.01
C THR A 147 7.36 4.36 -3.43
N ARG A 148 7.35 3.49 -2.41
CA ARG A 148 8.56 2.94 -1.78
C ARG A 148 9.38 2.14 -2.79
N LEU A 149 8.76 1.25 -3.55
CA LEU A 149 9.44 0.38 -4.51
C LEU A 149 10.04 1.16 -5.68
N PHE A 150 9.31 2.15 -6.22
CA PHE A 150 9.87 3.04 -7.25
C PHE A 150 11.01 3.91 -6.71
N LYS A 151 10.94 4.41 -5.47
CA LYS A 151 12.08 5.09 -4.83
C LYS A 151 13.30 4.17 -4.71
N GLN A 152 13.10 2.91 -4.33
CA GLN A 152 14.17 1.92 -4.27
C GLN A 152 14.77 1.67 -5.65
N LEU A 153 13.96 1.49 -6.69
CA LEU A 153 14.42 1.31 -8.07
C LEU A 153 15.21 2.53 -8.58
N GLY A 154 14.71 3.74 -8.34
CA GLY A 154 15.40 4.97 -8.71
C GLY A 154 16.76 5.10 -8.02
N ASN A 155 16.86 4.69 -6.75
CA ASN A 155 18.12 4.66 -6.03
C ASN A 155 19.08 3.59 -6.59
N GLN A 156 18.58 2.41 -6.97
CA GLN A 156 19.39 1.38 -7.64
C GLN A 156 19.98 1.91 -8.95
N ILE A 157 19.17 2.58 -9.78
CA ILE A 157 19.62 3.17 -11.05
C ILE A 157 20.67 4.27 -10.80
N LYS A 158 20.46 5.15 -9.81
CA LYS A 158 21.44 6.19 -9.44
C LYS A 158 22.78 5.59 -9.01
N THR A 159 22.76 4.54 -8.19
CA THR A 159 23.97 3.83 -7.77
C THR A 159 24.68 3.21 -8.97
N LEU A 160 23.94 2.54 -9.86
CA LEU A 160 24.50 1.94 -11.06
C LEU A 160 25.20 2.97 -11.96
N VAL A 161 24.55 4.12 -12.19
CA VAL A 161 25.13 5.21 -12.98
C VAL A 161 26.37 5.81 -12.29
N ALA A 162 26.35 5.95 -10.95
CA ALA A 162 27.47 6.49 -10.19
C ALA A 162 28.70 5.55 -10.17
N VAL A 163 28.51 4.24 -10.24
CA VAL A 163 29.58 3.24 -10.30
C VAL A 163 30.30 3.27 -11.66
N GLY A 164 29.62 3.68 -12.73
CA GLY A 164 30.26 4.11 -13.98
C GLY A 164 30.56 3.03 -15.01
N SER A 165 29.77 1.95 -15.07
CA SER A 165 29.90 0.89 -16.09
C SER A 165 28.56 0.20 -16.42
N PRO A 166 27.51 0.92 -16.81
CA PRO A 166 26.22 0.30 -17.10
C PRO A 166 26.23 -0.47 -18.43
N THR A 167 25.59 -1.63 -18.42
CA THR A 167 25.45 -2.51 -19.59
C THR A 167 24.04 -2.44 -20.18
N GLN A 168 23.85 -3.00 -21.38
CA GLN A 168 22.51 -3.15 -21.97
C GLN A 168 21.60 -4.04 -21.10
N ASP A 169 22.17 -5.04 -20.42
CA ASP A 169 21.42 -5.92 -19.52
C ASP A 169 20.89 -5.15 -18.30
N ASP A 170 21.66 -4.18 -17.78
CA ASP A 170 21.20 -3.33 -16.70
C ASP A 170 20.04 -2.41 -17.13
N VAL A 171 20.10 -1.89 -18.36
CA VAL A 171 19.00 -1.11 -18.96
C VAL A 171 17.74 -1.97 -19.07
N ASN A 172 17.90 -3.19 -19.59
CA ASN A 172 16.80 -4.14 -19.74
C ASN A 172 16.21 -4.52 -18.37
N GLU A 173 17.05 -4.79 -17.37
CA GLU A 173 16.62 -5.11 -16.00
C GLU A 173 15.86 -3.94 -15.35
N ALA A 174 16.37 -2.71 -15.49
CA ALA A 174 15.70 -1.52 -14.99
C ALA A 174 14.33 -1.35 -15.64
N MET A 175 14.24 -1.53 -16.96
CA MET A 175 12.97 -1.47 -17.70
C MET A 175 12.00 -2.58 -17.26
N GLU A 176 12.46 -3.83 -17.16
CA GLU A 176 11.63 -4.96 -16.71
C GLU A 176 11.10 -4.74 -15.28
N LYS A 177 11.90 -4.18 -14.37
CA LYS A 177 11.47 -3.82 -13.02
C LYS A 177 10.42 -2.71 -13.03
N VAL A 178 10.56 -1.68 -13.86
CA VAL A 178 9.53 -0.64 -14.01
C VAL A 178 8.21 -1.27 -14.47
N LEU A 179 8.25 -2.11 -15.50
CA LEU A 179 7.04 -2.75 -16.03
C LEU A 179 6.42 -3.74 -15.03
N ALA A 180 7.23 -4.46 -14.27
CA ALA A 180 6.75 -5.35 -13.21
C ALA A 180 6.05 -4.56 -12.10
N LEU A 181 6.61 -3.42 -11.69
CA LEU A 181 5.99 -2.52 -10.70
C LEU A 181 4.68 -1.92 -11.22
N ASP A 182 4.66 -1.42 -12.47
CA ASP A 182 3.46 -0.88 -13.10
C ASP A 182 2.33 -1.92 -13.17
N LYS A 183 2.68 -3.19 -13.44
CA LYS A 183 1.74 -4.31 -13.47
C LYS A 183 1.25 -4.71 -12.07
N ALA A 184 2.13 -4.66 -11.07
CA ALA A 184 1.81 -5.06 -9.69
C ALA A 184 0.96 -4.01 -8.96
N TYR A 185 1.17 -2.73 -9.29
CA TYR A 185 0.47 -1.59 -8.69
C TYR A 185 -0.18 -0.74 -9.78
N PRO A 186 -1.18 -1.29 -10.50
CA PRO A 186 -1.89 -0.50 -11.49
C PRO A 186 -2.52 0.73 -10.82
N LEU A 187 -2.81 1.74 -11.62
CA LEU A 187 -3.58 2.91 -11.21
C LEU A 187 -5.04 2.73 -11.62
N PRO A 188 -5.87 1.99 -10.85
CA PRO A 188 -7.27 1.87 -11.18
C PRO A 188 -7.94 3.21 -10.91
N LEU A 189 -8.33 3.89 -11.99
CA LEU A 189 -9.32 4.96 -11.94
C LEU A 189 -10.71 4.49 -12.36
N LEU A 190 -10.86 3.39 -13.12
CA LEU A 190 -12.11 2.63 -13.40
C LEU A 190 -11.90 1.64 -14.59
N GLY A 191 -11.22 0.50 -14.42
CA GLY A 191 -11.12 -0.46 -15.54
C GLY A 191 -10.51 -1.82 -15.23
N VAL A 192 -9.32 -1.86 -14.63
CA VAL A 192 -8.69 -3.11 -14.16
C VAL A 192 -8.37 -2.93 -12.68
N MET A 193 -9.29 -3.36 -11.83
CA MET A 193 -9.12 -3.33 -10.38
C MET A 193 -8.50 -4.67 -9.97
N LEU A 194 -7.39 -4.63 -9.22
CA LEU A 194 -6.96 -5.81 -8.47
C LEU A 194 -8.16 -6.32 -7.66
N GLU A 195 -8.35 -7.63 -7.62
CA GLU A 195 -9.47 -8.20 -6.88
C GLU A 195 -9.34 -7.77 -5.41
N LYS A 196 -10.26 -6.90 -4.96
CA LYS A 196 -10.21 -6.31 -3.61
C LYS A 196 -10.43 -7.36 -2.52
N PHE A 197 -11.18 -8.40 -2.87
CA PHE A 197 -11.66 -9.42 -1.95
C PHE A 197 -11.42 -10.83 -2.51
N PRO A 198 -10.15 -11.22 -2.79
CA PRO A 198 -9.84 -12.52 -3.39
C PRO A 198 -10.30 -13.66 -2.48
N GLU A 199 -10.50 -14.87 -3.01
CA GLU A 199 -10.93 -16.00 -2.17
C GLU A 199 -9.93 -16.30 -1.04
N ASN A 200 -8.65 -16.29 -1.38
CA ASN A 200 -7.52 -16.46 -0.46
C ASN A 200 -6.50 -15.34 -0.69
N LEU A 201 -5.74 -15.01 0.35
CA LEU A 201 -4.59 -14.11 0.24
C LEU A 201 -3.58 -14.70 -0.75
N GLN A 202 -3.21 -13.94 -1.77
CA GLN A 202 -2.05 -14.22 -2.60
C GLN A 202 -0.95 -13.21 -2.29
N PRO A 203 0.31 -13.64 -2.04
CA PRO A 203 1.44 -12.74 -1.86
C PRO A 203 1.55 -11.73 -3.00
N ALA A 204 1.87 -10.48 -2.69
CA ALA A 204 2.13 -9.48 -3.73
C ALA A 204 3.42 -9.85 -4.50
N VAL A 205 3.34 -9.90 -5.83
CA VAL A 205 4.49 -10.18 -6.71
C VAL A 205 4.75 -8.95 -7.56
N TRP A 206 5.89 -8.30 -7.33
CA TRP A 206 6.27 -7.04 -7.99
C TRP A 206 7.63 -7.10 -8.68
N TRP A 207 8.26 -8.26 -8.69
CA TRP A 207 9.53 -8.50 -9.36
C TRP A 207 9.30 -9.19 -10.72
N PRO A 208 10.19 -8.97 -11.70
CA PRO A 208 10.14 -9.71 -12.96
C PRO A 208 10.43 -11.19 -12.72
N THR A 209 9.87 -12.06 -13.57
CA THR A 209 10.18 -13.49 -13.55
C THR A 209 11.67 -13.67 -13.83
N HIS A 210 12.39 -14.35 -12.93
CA HIS A 210 13.83 -14.49 -13.00
C HIS A 210 14.29 -15.02 -14.37
N LYS A 211 15.02 -14.20 -15.11
CA LYS A 211 15.93 -14.66 -16.17
C LYS A 211 17.30 -14.83 -15.50
N SER A 212 17.95 -15.97 -15.72
CA SER A 212 19.29 -16.24 -15.21
C SER A 212 20.22 -15.07 -15.55
N LYS A 213 20.73 -14.36 -14.54
CA LYS A 213 21.70 -13.29 -14.78
C LYS A 213 23.00 -13.90 -15.28
N HIS A 214 23.57 -13.30 -16.32
CA HIS A 214 24.96 -13.55 -16.68
C HIS A 214 25.82 -12.60 -15.85
N PHE A 215 26.44 -13.09 -14.79
CA PHE A 215 27.51 -12.34 -14.12
C PHE A 215 28.80 -12.51 -14.93
N ASN A 216 29.21 -11.45 -15.64
CA ASN A 216 30.50 -11.39 -16.31
C ASN A 216 31.58 -10.95 -15.30
N GLY A 217 31.94 -11.84 -14.37
CA GLY A 217 33.11 -11.71 -13.51
C GLY A 217 34.18 -12.73 -13.91
N GLU A 218 35.47 -12.40 -13.73
CA GLU A 218 36.51 -13.42 -13.77
C GLU A 218 36.17 -14.52 -12.76
N VAL A 219 36.13 -15.77 -13.22
CA VAL A 219 35.87 -16.93 -12.39
C VAL A 219 37.08 -17.12 -11.48
N GLU A 220 37.06 -16.47 -10.31
CA GLU A 220 37.91 -16.91 -9.21
C GLU A 220 37.47 -18.31 -8.81
N SER A 221 38.43 -19.20 -8.56
CA SER A 221 38.20 -20.61 -8.22
C SER A 221 37.40 -20.84 -6.93
N ASN A 222 36.96 -19.76 -6.25
CA ASN A 222 36.19 -19.82 -5.01
C ASN A 222 35.29 -18.57 -4.86
N ASN A 223 34.10 -18.54 -5.48
CA ASN A 223 33.14 -17.41 -5.46
C ASN A 223 32.44 -17.19 -4.09
N GLY A 224 33.13 -17.39 -2.97
CA GLY A 224 32.59 -17.24 -1.61
C GLY A 224 31.53 -18.26 -1.19
N TRP A 225 31.09 -19.15 -2.09
CA TRP A 225 30.12 -20.20 -1.80
C TRP A 225 30.77 -21.43 -1.17
N THR A 226 30.31 -21.79 0.02
CA THR A 226 30.68 -23.03 0.71
C THR A 226 29.44 -23.93 0.85
N LYS A 227 29.66 -25.23 1.04
CA LYS A 227 28.55 -26.17 1.30
C LYS A 227 27.81 -25.81 2.58
N GLU A 228 28.53 -25.31 3.57
CA GLU A 228 27.98 -24.80 4.82
C GLU A 228 27.03 -23.63 4.56
N LEU A 229 27.44 -22.63 3.77
CA LEU A 229 26.61 -21.49 3.42
C LEU A 229 25.37 -21.90 2.63
N GLU A 230 25.50 -22.81 1.66
CA GLU A 230 24.33 -23.33 0.93
C GLU A 230 23.33 -24.02 1.85
N MET A 231 23.81 -24.83 2.80
CA MET A 231 22.94 -25.47 3.80
C MET A 231 22.29 -24.43 4.71
N GLU A 232 23.04 -23.44 5.17
CA GLU A 232 22.51 -22.37 6.02
C GLU A 232 21.41 -21.58 5.29
N MET A 233 21.61 -21.23 4.02
CA MET A 233 20.60 -20.55 3.19
C MET A 233 19.33 -21.41 3.00
N ARG A 234 19.46 -22.72 2.81
CA ARG A 234 18.31 -23.65 2.72
C ARG A 234 17.52 -23.71 4.02
N GLU A 235 18.21 -23.73 5.16
CA GLU A 235 17.54 -23.70 6.47
C GLU A 235 16.86 -22.36 6.72
N VAL A 236 17.45 -21.23 6.33
CA VAL A 236 16.79 -19.91 6.40
C VAL A 236 15.51 -19.89 5.56
N VAL A 237 15.53 -20.43 4.33
CA VAL A 237 14.33 -20.56 3.48
C VAL A 237 13.23 -21.36 4.16
N GLU A 238 13.58 -22.42 4.87
CA GLU A 238 12.62 -23.27 5.56
C GLU A 238 11.97 -22.55 6.75
N VAL A 239 12.73 -21.74 7.48
CA VAL A 239 12.17 -20.86 8.52
C VAL A 239 11.24 -19.82 7.89
N ILE A 240 11.66 -19.15 6.81
CA ILE A 240 10.83 -18.16 6.09
C ILE A 240 9.52 -18.78 5.63
N LYS A 241 9.52 -20.00 5.10
CA LYS A 241 8.30 -20.69 4.64
C LYS A 241 7.37 -21.00 5.80
N ARG A 242 7.88 -21.73 6.81
CA ARG A 242 7.06 -22.32 7.88
C ARG A 242 6.65 -21.33 8.95
N LYS A 243 7.38 -20.23 9.12
CA LYS A 243 7.10 -19.22 10.14
C LYS A 243 6.60 -17.95 9.52
N ASP A 244 7.47 -17.22 8.84
CA ASP A 244 7.14 -15.89 8.35
C ASP A 244 5.99 -15.97 7.33
N SER A 245 6.14 -16.72 6.26
CA SER A 245 5.14 -16.78 5.18
C SER A 245 3.80 -17.34 5.65
N GLU A 246 3.80 -18.48 6.35
CA GLU A 246 2.58 -19.10 6.88
C GLU A 246 1.81 -18.20 7.85
N ASP A 247 2.49 -17.54 8.80
CA ASP A 247 1.80 -16.67 9.75
C ASP A 247 1.27 -15.39 9.08
N TYR A 248 2.03 -14.78 8.18
CA TYR A 248 1.58 -13.60 7.44
C TYR A 248 0.40 -13.93 6.49
N GLU A 249 0.41 -15.10 5.85
CA GLU A 249 -0.72 -15.58 5.06
C GLU A 249 -1.96 -15.85 5.92
N ARG A 250 -1.77 -16.47 7.09
CA ARG A 250 -2.85 -16.75 8.03
C ARG A 250 -3.47 -15.46 8.56
N LEU A 251 -2.66 -14.49 8.97
CA LEU A 251 -3.12 -13.18 9.45
C LEU A 251 -3.80 -12.38 8.35
N GLY A 252 -3.22 -12.36 7.14
CA GLY A 252 -3.83 -11.72 5.97
C GLY A 252 -5.19 -12.33 5.61
N ASN A 253 -5.34 -13.65 5.65
CA ASN A 253 -6.63 -14.31 5.43
C ASN A 253 -7.68 -14.00 6.51
N LYS A 254 -7.26 -13.82 7.78
CA LYS A 254 -8.16 -13.36 8.85
C LYS A 254 -8.61 -11.91 8.60
N ALA A 255 -7.67 -11.01 8.32
CA ALA A 255 -7.95 -9.61 8.01
C ALA A 255 -8.90 -9.49 6.80
N LEU A 256 -8.65 -10.27 5.75
CA LEU A 256 -9.51 -10.37 4.56
C LEU A 256 -10.94 -10.79 4.90
N LYS A 257 -11.12 -11.83 5.73
CA LYS A 257 -12.46 -12.29 6.15
C LYS A 257 -13.19 -11.21 6.94
N ILE A 258 -12.50 -10.55 7.87
CA ILE A 258 -13.07 -9.45 8.66
C ILE A 258 -13.50 -8.32 7.71
N ASN A 259 -12.61 -7.90 6.82
CA ASN A 259 -12.87 -6.84 5.85
C ASN A 259 -14.11 -7.17 4.98
N LYS A 260 -14.20 -8.40 4.43
CA LYS A 260 -15.36 -8.85 3.66
C LYS A 260 -16.67 -8.79 4.45
N VAL A 261 -16.65 -9.16 5.72
CA VAL A 261 -17.84 -9.15 6.58
C VAL A 261 -18.27 -7.71 6.85
N LEU A 262 -17.35 -6.83 7.22
CA LEU A 262 -17.64 -5.43 7.50
C LEU A 262 -18.18 -4.71 6.24
N ALA A 263 -17.53 -4.93 5.10
CA ALA A 263 -17.90 -4.34 3.81
C ALA A 263 -19.33 -4.68 3.35
N LYS A 264 -19.86 -5.82 3.79
CA LYS A 264 -21.26 -6.22 3.53
C LYS A 264 -22.21 -5.71 4.61
N SER A 265 -21.75 -5.68 5.85
CA SER A 265 -22.57 -5.37 7.03
C SER A 265 -23.01 -3.89 7.05
N GLY A 266 -22.11 -2.96 6.73
CA GLY A 266 -22.44 -1.52 6.72
C GLY A 266 -23.62 -1.16 5.80
N PRO A 267 -23.54 -1.47 4.49
CA PRO A 267 -24.64 -1.28 3.55
C PRO A 267 -25.93 -2.00 3.96
N LEU A 268 -25.82 -3.24 4.44
CA LEU A 268 -26.99 -4.03 4.85
C LEU A 268 -27.72 -3.39 6.04
N LEU A 269 -26.98 -2.99 7.08
CA LEU A 269 -27.55 -2.40 8.29
C LEU A 269 -28.20 -1.04 8.00
N THR A 270 -27.54 -0.17 7.22
CA THR A 270 -28.14 1.11 6.78
C THR A 270 -29.37 0.89 5.89
N GLY A 271 -29.36 -0.11 5.02
CA GLY A 271 -30.51 -0.46 4.19
C GLY A 271 -31.70 -0.97 5.01
N ILE A 272 -31.46 -1.81 6.02
CA ILE A 272 -32.49 -2.25 6.97
C ILE A 272 -33.06 -1.05 7.74
N ALA A 273 -32.20 -0.12 8.19
CA ALA A 273 -32.64 1.08 8.89
C ALA A 273 -33.52 1.98 8.00
N ALA A 274 -33.15 2.16 6.74
CA ALA A 274 -33.96 2.89 5.75
C ALA A 274 -35.34 2.24 5.56
N LEU A 275 -35.38 0.91 5.36
CA LEU A 275 -36.63 0.18 5.19
C LEU A 275 -37.52 0.29 6.44
N ALA A 276 -36.95 0.14 7.63
CA ALA A 276 -37.70 0.23 8.89
C ALA A 276 -38.33 1.62 9.07
N MET A 277 -37.63 2.69 8.70
CA MET A 277 -38.17 4.07 8.77
C MET A 277 -39.22 4.36 7.69
N GLY A 278 -39.05 3.80 6.49
CA GLY A 278 -39.93 4.08 5.35
C GLY A 278 -41.21 3.23 5.29
N SER A 279 -41.22 2.05 5.89
CA SER A 279 -42.30 1.06 5.70
C SER A 279 -43.33 0.99 6.82
N SER A 280 -43.08 1.58 8.00
CA SER A 280 -44.05 1.51 9.10
C SER A 280 -44.09 2.74 10.00
N ASN A 281 -45.30 3.03 10.52
CA ASN A 281 -45.53 4.14 11.44
C ASN A 281 -45.31 3.78 12.91
N GLY A 282 -44.89 2.55 13.21
CA GLY A 282 -44.70 2.06 14.58
C GLY A 282 -43.41 2.56 15.25
N ALA A 283 -43.47 2.81 16.56
CA ALA A 283 -42.30 3.16 17.38
C ALA A 283 -41.22 2.06 17.36
N TRP A 284 -41.64 0.79 17.30
CA TRP A 284 -40.73 -0.36 17.22
C TRP A 284 -39.83 -0.33 15.97
N ALA A 285 -40.35 0.09 14.82
CA ALA A 285 -39.54 0.19 13.63
C ALA A 285 -38.54 1.34 13.69
N ALA A 286 -38.91 2.44 14.34
CA ALA A 286 -37.99 3.54 14.60
C ALA A 286 -36.87 3.15 15.59
N ILE A 287 -37.19 2.33 16.60
CA ILE A 287 -36.17 1.73 17.50
C ILE A 287 -35.25 0.80 16.72
N MET A 288 -35.81 -0.09 15.87
CA MET A 288 -35.02 -0.98 15.02
C MET A 288 -34.10 -0.21 14.08
N ALA A 289 -34.59 0.86 13.45
CA ALA A 289 -33.79 1.72 12.60
C ALA A 289 -32.67 2.43 13.36
N ALA A 290 -32.96 2.93 14.56
CA ALA A 290 -31.94 3.55 15.41
C ALA A 290 -30.85 2.54 15.83
N GLY A 291 -31.25 1.33 16.23
CA GLY A 291 -30.31 0.25 16.56
C GLY A 291 -29.46 -0.18 15.37
N ALA A 292 -30.08 -0.43 14.22
CA ALA A 292 -29.37 -0.80 12.98
C ALA A 292 -28.44 0.32 12.49
N GLY A 293 -28.88 1.58 12.55
CA GLY A 293 -28.07 2.73 12.18
C GLY A 293 -26.86 2.95 13.10
N ALA A 294 -27.04 2.81 14.42
CA ALA A 294 -25.94 2.88 15.38
C ALA A 294 -24.89 1.79 15.11
N LEU A 295 -25.34 0.54 14.91
CA LEU A 295 -24.46 -0.58 14.56
C LEU A 295 -23.75 -0.34 13.21
N ALA A 296 -24.45 0.21 12.22
CA ALA A 296 -23.87 0.53 10.92
C ALA A 296 -22.72 1.55 11.03
N SER A 297 -22.89 2.60 11.84
CA SER A 297 -21.83 3.59 12.07
C SER A 297 -20.64 2.98 12.82
N THR A 298 -20.89 2.06 13.76
CA THR A 298 -19.81 1.32 14.43
C THR A 298 -19.04 0.46 13.43
N VAL A 299 -19.74 -0.33 12.61
CA VAL A 299 -19.13 -1.16 11.55
C VAL A 299 -18.30 -0.32 10.58
N ASN A 300 -18.85 0.79 10.07
CA ASN A 300 -18.16 1.71 9.17
C ASN A 300 -16.88 2.30 9.80
N THR A 301 -16.95 2.63 11.09
CA THR A 301 -15.79 3.13 11.86
C THR A 301 -14.73 2.05 12.04
N PHE A 302 -15.11 0.82 12.37
CA PHE A 302 -14.15 -0.29 12.48
C PHE A 302 -13.49 -0.62 11.14
N GLU A 303 -14.26 -0.68 10.06
CA GLU A 303 -13.77 -1.02 8.72
C GLU A 303 -12.79 0.03 8.18
N HIS A 304 -13.25 1.28 8.08
CA HIS A 304 -12.50 2.33 7.39
C HIS A 304 -11.67 3.21 8.34
N GLY A 305 -12.16 3.43 9.56
CA GLY A 305 -11.42 4.15 10.61
C GLY A 305 -10.34 3.27 11.26
N GLY A 306 -10.62 1.98 11.48
CA GLY A 306 -9.63 0.98 11.87
C GLY A 306 -8.70 0.54 10.74
N GLN A 307 -8.91 1.05 9.52
CA GLN A 307 -8.08 0.81 8.35
C GLN A 307 -7.83 -0.69 8.06
N VAL A 308 -8.87 -1.53 8.20
CA VAL A 308 -8.75 -2.99 8.03
C VAL A 308 -8.24 -3.36 6.63
N GLY A 309 -8.63 -2.60 5.61
CA GLY A 309 -8.10 -2.74 4.24
C GLY A 309 -6.60 -2.48 4.13
N MET A 310 -6.07 -1.49 4.84
CA MET A 310 -4.62 -1.21 4.90
C MET A 310 -3.87 -2.36 5.58
N VAL A 311 -4.42 -2.88 6.68
CA VAL A 311 -3.84 -4.02 7.40
C VAL A 311 -3.80 -5.28 6.53
N PHE A 312 -4.85 -5.53 5.74
CA PHE A 312 -4.86 -6.62 4.77
C PHE A 312 -3.73 -6.49 3.74
N GLU A 313 -3.55 -5.31 3.14
CA GLU A 313 -2.47 -5.08 2.17
C GLU A 313 -1.07 -5.13 2.79
N MET A 314 -0.93 -4.68 4.04
CA MET A 314 0.31 -4.84 4.79
C MET A 314 0.71 -6.31 4.89
N TYR A 315 -0.22 -7.19 5.31
CA TYR A 315 0.04 -8.63 5.35
C TYR A 315 0.33 -9.22 3.96
N ARG A 316 -0.43 -8.79 2.93
CA ARG A 316 -0.21 -9.22 1.54
C ARG A 316 1.18 -8.85 1.02
N ASN A 317 1.62 -7.63 1.33
CA ASN A 317 2.92 -7.11 0.93
C ASN A 317 4.06 -7.79 1.69
N ASN A 318 3.89 -8.08 2.99
CA ASN A 318 4.89 -8.81 3.78
C ASN A 318 5.03 -10.26 3.31
N ALA A 319 3.92 -10.96 3.03
CA ALA A 319 3.97 -12.28 2.41
C ALA A 319 4.69 -12.25 1.05
N GLY A 320 4.45 -11.19 0.25
CA GLY A 320 5.16 -10.95 -1.01
C GLY A 320 6.67 -10.75 -0.81
N PHE A 321 7.06 -10.00 0.23
CA PHE A 321 8.46 -9.78 0.57
C PHE A 321 9.17 -11.10 0.92
N PHE A 322 8.55 -11.93 1.77
CA PHE A 322 9.11 -13.23 2.12
C PHE A 322 9.22 -14.17 0.92
N LYS A 323 8.21 -14.17 0.06
CA LYS A 323 8.24 -14.90 -1.20
C LYS A 323 9.38 -14.44 -2.12
N LEU A 324 9.64 -13.13 -2.22
CA LEU A 324 10.77 -12.60 -2.99
C LEU A 324 12.12 -13.06 -2.42
N VAL A 325 12.30 -13.00 -1.10
CA VAL A 325 13.54 -13.46 -0.44
C VAL A 325 13.72 -14.96 -0.65
N GLN A 326 12.64 -15.74 -0.51
CA GLN A 326 12.64 -17.18 -0.76
C GLN A 326 13.05 -17.51 -2.20
N GLU A 327 12.36 -16.94 -3.20
CA GLU A 327 12.64 -17.17 -4.62
C GLU A 327 14.06 -16.72 -4.98
N SER A 328 14.56 -15.63 -4.38
CA SER A 328 15.94 -15.17 -4.58
C SER A 328 16.96 -16.17 -4.04
N ILE A 329 16.73 -16.78 -2.88
CA ILE A 329 17.63 -17.80 -2.32
C ILE A 329 17.56 -19.08 -3.15
N GLU A 330 16.36 -19.58 -3.43
CA GLU A 330 16.14 -20.81 -4.21
C GLU A 330 16.74 -20.69 -5.61
N SER A 331 16.46 -19.60 -6.33
CA SER A 331 17.03 -19.36 -7.66
C SER A 331 18.56 -19.27 -7.65
N THR A 332 19.16 -18.78 -6.57
CA THR A 332 20.63 -18.70 -6.46
C THR A 332 21.24 -20.06 -6.16
N LEU A 333 20.57 -20.89 -5.36
CA LEU A 333 21.00 -22.24 -5.02
C LEU A 333 20.80 -23.24 -6.17
N ASP A 334 19.82 -23.02 -7.03
CA ASP A 334 19.52 -23.88 -8.20
C ASP A 334 20.45 -23.61 -9.40
N GLU A 335 21.11 -22.44 -9.46
CA GLU A 335 22.11 -22.14 -10.49
C GLU A 335 23.34 -23.04 -10.30
N SER A 336 23.55 -24.02 -11.18
CA SER A 336 24.65 -24.97 -11.08
C SER A 336 26.03 -24.33 -11.28
N ASP A 337 26.11 -23.24 -12.04
CA ASP A 337 27.37 -22.57 -12.34
C ASP A 337 27.69 -21.52 -11.26
N VAL A 338 28.62 -21.87 -10.38
CA VAL A 338 29.08 -21.00 -9.29
C VAL A 338 29.63 -19.67 -9.82
N GLY A 339 30.21 -19.64 -11.03
CA GLY A 339 30.69 -18.39 -11.66
C GLY A 339 29.56 -17.45 -12.08
N ARG A 340 28.34 -17.97 -12.22
CA ARG A 340 27.13 -17.20 -12.57
C ARG A 340 26.31 -16.82 -11.34
N ARG A 341 26.74 -17.19 -10.14
CA ARG A 341 26.12 -16.76 -8.88
C ARG A 341 26.68 -15.41 -8.44
N GLU A 342 25.83 -14.62 -7.78
CA GLU A 342 26.32 -13.52 -6.94
C GLU A 342 27.30 -14.09 -5.90
N ASN A 343 28.35 -13.32 -5.56
CA ASN A 343 29.34 -13.75 -4.56
C ASN A 343 28.65 -14.18 -3.25
N GLY A 344 29.02 -15.34 -2.72
CA GLY A 344 28.33 -15.97 -1.59
C GLY A 344 28.28 -15.10 -0.33
N GLU A 345 29.39 -14.43 0.01
CA GLU A 345 29.44 -13.57 1.21
C GLU A 345 28.61 -12.29 1.04
N LEU A 346 28.62 -11.70 -0.17
CA LEU A 346 27.77 -10.54 -0.48
C LEU A 346 26.29 -10.92 -0.48
N PHE A 347 25.96 -12.10 -1.01
CA PHE A 347 24.60 -12.64 -1.01
C PHE A 347 24.11 -12.90 0.43
N GLU A 348 24.95 -13.54 1.25
CA GLU A 348 24.66 -13.78 2.67
C GLU A 348 24.38 -12.45 3.41
N MET A 349 25.22 -11.44 3.21
CA MET A 349 25.04 -10.10 3.80
C MET A 349 23.72 -9.46 3.37
N LYS A 350 23.38 -9.55 2.09
CA LYS A 350 22.15 -8.99 1.53
C LYS A 350 20.90 -9.63 2.12
N VAL A 351 20.88 -10.97 2.23
CA VAL A 351 19.78 -11.70 2.88
C VAL A 351 19.69 -11.35 4.36
N ALA A 352 20.81 -11.31 5.07
CA ALA A 352 20.82 -10.93 6.49
C ALA A 352 20.24 -9.53 6.72
N LEU A 353 20.67 -8.55 5.92
CA LEU A 353 20.14 -7.19 5.98
C LEU A 353 18.67 -7.10 5.60
N GLN A 354 18.21 -7.87 4.61
CA GLN A 354 16.80 -7.98 4.26
C GLN A 354 15.95 -8.54 5.40
N LEU A 355 16.50 -9.48 6.18
CA LEU A 355 15.83 -10.05 7.36
C LEU A 355 16.03 -9.23 8.63
N GLY A 356 16.80 -8.13 8.57
CA GLY A 356 17.12 -7.29 9.74
C GLY A 356 18.00 -7.98 10.77
N ARG A 357 18.83 -8.93 10.34
CA ARG A 357 19.73 -9.71 11.19
C ARG A 357 21.19 -9.40 10.89
N SER A 358 22.05 -9.61 11.88
CA SER A 358 23.49 -9.73 11.60
C SER A 358 23.80 -11.10 10.98
N LEU A 359 24.97 -11.23 10.35
CA LEU A 359 25.43 -12.51 9.78
C LEU A 359 25.41 -13.64 10.83
N SER A 360 25.94 -13.37 12.03
CA SER A 360 26.00 -14.39 13.10
C SER A 360 24.62 -14.82 13.58
N GLU A 361 23.67 -13.89 13.68
CA GLU A 361 22.29 -14.19 14.08
C GLU A 361 21.55 -15.02 13.03
N MET A 362 21.79 -14.77 11.74
CA MET A 362 21.18 -15.57 10.67
C MET A 362 21.73 -17.00 10.66
N ARG A 363 23.06 -17.17 10.85
CA ARG A 363 23.68 -18.50 10.99
C ARG A 363 23.16 -19.25 12.22
N ASP A 364 22.88 -18.54 13.31
CA ASP A 364 22.28 -19.14 14.52
C ASP A 364 20.85 -19.65 14.25
N VAL A 365 20.03 -18.88 13.53
CA VAL A 365 18.69 -19.32 13.09
C VAL A 365 18.77 -20.58 12.24
N ALA A 366 19.68 -20.62 11.28
CA ALA A 366 19.88 -21.81 10.45
C ALA A 366 20.27 -23.05 11.28
N LYS A 367 21.17 -22.89 12.26
CA LYS A 367 21.59 -23.97 13.17
C LYS A 367 20.43 -24.45 14.05
N LYS A 368 19.65 -23.54 14.63
CA LYS A 368 18.46 -23.86 15.42
C LYS A 368 17.39 -24.56 14.59
N SER A 369 17.11 -24.08 13.38
CA SER A 369 16.18 -24.73 12.44
C SER A 369 16.57 -26.19 12.19
N ARG A 370 17.86 -26.41 11.89
CA ARG A 370 18.39 -27.75 11.68
C ARG A 370 18.25 -28.64 12.92
N TYR A 371 18.53 -28.09 14.10
CA TYR A 371 18.38 -28.81 15.36
C TYR A 371 16.92 -29.19 15.63
N CYS A 372 15.99 -28.25 15.48
CA CYS A 372 14.56 -28.49 15.62
C CYS A 372 14.06 -29.58 14.66
N ARG A 373 14.55 -29.57 13.42
CA ARG A 373 14.21 -30.59 12.42
C ARG A 373 14.69 -31.99 12.83
N VAL A 374 15.87 -32.11 13.43
CA VAL A 374 16.41 -33.40 13.90
C VAL A 374 15.64 -33.90 15.14
N GLU A 375 15.27 -33.01 16.05
CA GLU A 375 14.52 -33.36 17.25
C GLU A 375 13.00 -33.53 17.03
N GLY A 376 12.48 -33.07 15.89
CA GLY A 376 11.03 -33.01 15.64
C GLY A 376 10.32 -31.94 16.47
N SER A 377 11.05 -30.99 17.05
CA SER A 377 10.48 -29.87 17.80
C SER A 377 10.04 -28.75 16.84
N PRO A 378 8.97 -27.99 17.17
CA PRO A 378 8.57 -26.86 16.34
C PRO A 378 9.67 -25.80 16.36
N ILE A 379 9.99 -25.24 15.20
CA ILE A 379 10.75 -23.99 15.11
C ILE A 379 9.93 -22.95 15.88
N ASP A 380 10.55 -22.09 16.69
CA ASP A 380 9.84 -21.03 17.44
C ASP A 380 10.23 -19.62 16.97
N GLU A 381 11.44 -19.50 16.41
CA GLU A 381 12.01 -18.22 15.98
C GLU A 381 11.64 -17.87 14.52
N PHE A 382 11.25 -16.62 14.26
CA PHE A 382 11.04 -16.08 12.92
C PHE A 382 12.36 -15.80 12.21
N ALA A 383 12.39 -15.91 10.87
CA ALA A 383 13.58 -15.55 10.11
C ALA A 383 13.79 -14.03 10.11
N SER A 384 12.73 -13.24 10.00
CA SER A 384 12.81 -11.78 10.05
C SER A 384 12.78 -11.24 11.48
N LYS A 385 13.53 -10.15 11.71
CA LYS A 385 13.40 -9.28 12.89
C LYS A 385 12.72 -7.94 12.58
N LEU A 386 12.40 -7.67 11.32
CA LEU A 386 11.91 -6.38 10.87
C LEU A 386 10.41 -6.17 11.11
N PHE A 387 9.63 -7.25 11.19
CA PHE A 387 8.17 -7.20 11.21
C PHE A 387 7.59 -8.11 12.29
#